data_AF-A0A966WXH3-F1
#
_entry.id   AF-A0A966WXH3-F1
#
_cell.length_a   1.000
_cell.length_b   1.000
_cell.length_c   1.000
_cell.angle_alpha   90.00
_cell.angle_beta   90.00
_cell.angle_gamma   90.00
#
_symmetry.space_group_name_H-M   'P 1'
#
loop_
_entity.id
_entity.type
_entity.pdbx_description
1 polymer ?
#
loop_
_entity_poly.entity_id
_entity_poly.type
_entity_poly.pdbx_seq_one_letter_code
_entity_poly.pdbx_strand_id
1 'polypeptide(L)'
;MDRPADSGHDGLLDLRSLRHCPKPIVWTVRDLWPTTGLCHYPQGCERQAAGCGHCPLLPAPAWPWCDPSRRGYRRKQRTLRQAPITFVGISPWVSRELRRSAITAGRPVEMIWNCIDEQR
;
A
#
# COMPACT_ATOMS: atom_id res chain seq x y z
N MET A 1 16.24 13.76 -24.33
CA MET A 1 15.37 14.07 -23.17
C MET A 1 14.24 13.06 -23.21
N ASP A 2 14.57 11.82 -22.84
CA ASP A 2 13.72 10.66 -23.10
C ASP A 2 12.65 10.52 -22.03
N ARG A 3 11.39 10.64 -22.45
CA ARG A 3 10.25 10.16 -21.68
C ARG A 3 10.32 8.64 -21.64
N PRO A 4 10.48 7.98 -20.48
CA PRO A 4 10.39 6.53 -20.44
C PRO A 4 8.94 6.11 -20.73
N ALA A 5 8.86 5.08 -21.57
CA ALA A 5 7.67 4.45 -22.10
C ALA A 5 6.51 4.37 -21.09
N ASP A 6 5.39 4.95 -21.53
CA ASP A 6 4.08 4.80 -20.94
C ASP A 6 3.65 3.33 -21.08
N SER A 7 3.99 2.52 -20.07
CA SER A 7 3.33 1.22 -19.84
C SER A 7 2.13 1.44 -18.94
N GLY A 8 1.22 2.30 -19.42
CA GLY A 8 -0.03 2.63 -18.78
C GLY A 8 -0.97 1.43 -18.85
N HIS A 9 -1.25 0.84 -17.69
CA HIS A 9 -2.43 0.02 -17.51
C HIS A 9 -3.65 0.94 -17.53
N ASP A 10 -4.52 0.82 -18.54
CA ASP A 10 -5.95 1.18 -18.56
C ASP A 10 -6.41 2.24 -17.52
N GLY A 11 -5.92 3.48 -17.62
CA GLY A 11 -6.38 4.61 -16.79
C GLY A 11 -6.01 4.56 -15.29
N LEU A 12 -5.13 3.65 -14.87
CA LEU A 12 -4.69 3.52 -13.49
C LEU A 12 -3.30 4.14 -13.27
N LEU A 13 -3.13 4.80 -12.12
CA LEU A 13 -1.86 5.40 -11.72
C LEU A 13 -0.77 4.33 -11.50
N ASP A 14 0.33 4.42 -12.23
CA ASP A 14 1.51 3.59 -11.94
C ASP A 14 2.17 4.05 -10.63
N LEU A 15 2.17 3.19 -9.61
CA LEU A 15 2.85 3.46 -8.33
C LEU A 15 4.32 3.92 -8.51
N ARG A 16 5.02 3.45 -9.54
CA ARG A 16 6.44 3.84 -9.76
C ARG A 16 6.58 5.33 -10.06
N SER A 17 5.54 5.97 -10.62
CA SER A 17 5.54 7.41 -10.88
C SER A 17 5.57 8.25 -9.59
N LEU A 18 5.02 7.72 -8.48
CA LEU A 18 4.96 8.43 -7.20
C LEU A 18 6.33 8.84 -6.68
N ARG A 19 7.38 8.07 -7.02
CA ARG A 19 8.76 8.37 -6.61
C ARG A 19 9.32 9.64 -7.25
N HIS A 20 8.73 10.08 -8.37
CA HIS A 20 9.15 11.27 -9.11
C HIS A 20 8.17 12.43 -8.92
N CYS A 21 7.19 12.31 -8.01
CA CYS A 21 6.27 13.41 -7.74
C CYS A 21 7.06 14.59 -7.15
N PRO A 22 7.04 15.78 -7.78
CA PRO A 22 7.80 16.94 -7.32
C PRO A 22 7.17 17.58 -6.08
N LYS A 23 6.00 17.09 -5.62
CA LYS A 23 5.25 17.61 -4.49
C LYS A 23 5.08 16.51 -3.43
N PRO A 24 4.92 16.89 -2.14
CA PRO A 24 4.53 15.94 -1.11
C PRO A 24 3.21 15.25 -1.44
N ILE A 25 3.13 13.94 -1.18
CA ILE A 25 1.92 13.14 -1.38
C ILE A 25 1.30 12.85 -0.03
N VAL A 26 0.02 13.22 0.14
CA VAL A 26 -0.80 12.80 1.26
C VAL A 26 -1.72 11.68 0.78
N TRP A 27 -1.53 10.47 1.30
CA TRP A 27 -2.33 9.30 0.90
C TRP A 27 -3.27 8.87 2.01
N THR A 28 -4.54 9.24 1.88
CA THR A 28 -5.62 8.73 2.74
C THR A 28 -5.94 7.29 2.38
N VAL A 29 -5.69 6.39 3.33
CA VAL A 29 -5.82 4.94 3.15
C VAL A 29 -7.16 4.48 3.70
N ARG A 30 -8.02 3.96 2.82
CA ARG A 30 -9.34 3.42 3.20
C ARG A 30 -9.35 1.90 3.32
N ASP A 31 -8.48 1.24 2.56
CA ASP A 31 -8.22 -0.19 2.64
C ASP A 31 -6.72 -0.44 2.77
N LEU A 32 -6.31 -1.56 3.32
CA LEU A 32 -4.90 -1.83 3.64
C LEU A 32 -4.07 -2.30 2.44
N TRP A 33 -4.57 -2.20 1.21
CA TRP A 33 -3.81 -2.60 0.02
C TRP A 33 -2.43 -1.94 -0.08
N PRO A 34 -2.20 -0.66 0.26
CA PRO A 34 -0.87 -0.06 0.17
C PRO A 34 0.18 -0.76 1.03
N THR A 35 -0.26 -1.39 2.13
CA THR A 35 0.60 -2.02 3.14
C THR A 35 0.64 -3.53 3.09
N THR A 36 -0.13 -4.17 2.19
CA THR A 36 -0.22 -5.62 2.03
C THR A 36 0.25 -6.09 0.65
N GLY A 37 0.41 -7.40 0.49
CA GLY A 37 0.79 -8.02 -0.78
C GLY A 37 -0.28 -7.91 -1.85
N LEU A 38 -1.54 -8.20 -1.48
CA LEU A 38 -2.68 -8.25 -2.39
C LEU A 38 -4.00 -7.83 -1.71
N CYS A 39 -4.18 -8.17 -0.45
CA CYS A 39 -5.47 -8.04 0.21
C CYS A 39 -5.81 -6.60 0.61
N HIS A 40 -7.07 -6.22 0.48
CA HIS A 40 -7.59 -4.94 0.98
C HIS A 40 -7.86 -4.99 2.49
N TYR A 41 -8.09 -6.19 3.03
CA TYR A 41 -8.32 -6.45 4.45
C TYR A 41 -7.61 -7.74 4.87
N PRO A 42 -6.83 -7.75 5.96
CA PRO A 42 -5.97 -8.87 6.33
C PRO A 42 -6.70 -10.09 6.90
N GLN A 43 -7.96 -9.98 7.35
CA GLN A 43 -8.71 -11.09 7.97
C GLN A 43 -7.91 -11.82 9.08
N GLY A 44 -7.21 -11.06 9.94
CA GLY A 44 -6.35 -11.62 11.00
C GLY A 44 -4.94 -12.02 10.56
N CYS A 45 -4.61 -11.97 9.27
CA CYS A 45 -3.26 -12.22 8.78
C CYS A 45 -2.31 -11.06 9.14
N GLU A 46 -1.28 -11.35 9.94
CA GLU A 46 -0.34 -10.32 10.42
C GLU A 46 0.92 -10.19 9.55
N ARG A 47 1.00 -10.95 8.45
CA ARG A 47 2.21 -11.02 7.61
C ARG A 47 2.60 -9.69 6.97
N GLN A 48 1.72 -8.69 6.94
CA GLN A 48 2.08 -7.34 6.48
C GLN A 48 3.20 -6.70 7.31
N ALA A 49 3.37 -7.10 8.57
CA ALA A 49 4.44 -6.59 9.44
C ALA A 49 5.82 -7.14 9.06
N ALA A 50 5.92 -8.43 8.73
CA ALA A 50 7.19 -9.08 8.38
C ALA A 50 7.46 -9.14 6.86
N GLY A 51 6.42 -9.01 6.04
CA GLY A 51 6.44 -9.20 4.59
C GLY A 51 5.45 -10.27 4.15
N CYS A 52 4.54 -9.93 3.24
CA CYS A 52 3.55 -10.90 2.76
C CYS A 52 4.20 -12.07 2.01
N GLY A 53 3.54 -13.22 2.12
CA GLY A 53 3.88 -14.46 1.45
C GLY A 53 3.00 -15.60 1.99
N HIS A 54 2.87 -16.69 1.24
CA HIS A 54 1.97 -17.82 1.52
C HIS A 54 0.57 -17.31 1.91
N CYS A 55 0.01 -16.44 1.06
CA CYS A 55 -1.25 -15.77 1.34
C CYS A 55 -2.40 -16.79 1.46
N PRO A 56 -3.15 -16.80 2.58
CA PRO A 56 -4.25 -17.75 2.77
C PRO A 56 -5.44 -17.46 1.86
N LEU A 57 -5.51 -16.26 1.26
CA LEU A 57 -6.57 -15.86 0.33
C LEU A 57 -6.28 -16.26 -1.11
N LEU A 58 -5.08 -16.79 -1.38
CA LEU A 58 -4.77 -17.32 -2.71
C LEU A 58 -5.16 -18.80 -2.77
N PRO A 59 -5.70 -19.29 -3.89
CA PRO A 59 -5.87 -20.71 -4.12
C PRO A 59 -4.51 -21.44 -3.98
N ALA A 60 -4.58 -22.73 -3.61
CA ALA A 60 -3.50 -23.63 -3.17
C ALA A 60 -2.12 -23.45 -3.87
N PRO A 61 -1.04 -23.84 -3.17
CA PRO A 61 0.13 -23.00 -2.95
C PRO A 61 0.68 -22.43 -4.26
N ALA A 62 0.58 -21.12 -4.42
CA ALA A 62 1.48 -20.43 -5.32
C ALA A 62 2.90 -20.82 -4.91
N TRP A 63 3.63 -21.51 -5.80
CA TRP A 63 4.98 -21.98 -5.53
C TRP A 63 5.82 -20.86 -4.88
N PRO A 64 6.77 -21.14 -3.96
CA PRO A 64 7.49 -20.10 -3.23
C PRO A 64 8.17 -19.04 -4.11
N TRP A 65 8.53 -19.41 -5.35
CA TRP A 65 9.09 -18.54 -6.39
C TRP A 65 8.03 -17.76 -7.20
N CYS A 66 6.77 -18.20 -7.19
CA CYS A 66 5.65 -17.62 -7.93
C CYS A 66 4.55 -17.06 -7.02
N ASP A 67 4.86 -16.64 -5.79
CA ASP A 67 3.86 -16.04 -4.89
C ASP A 67 3.53 -14.57 -5.27
N PRO A 68 2.33 -14.29 -5.79
CA PRO A 68 1.95 -12.94 -6.20
C PRO A 68 1.81 -11.99 -5.00
N SER A 69 1.47 -12.48 -3.80
CA SER A 69 1.41 -11.67 -2.58
C SER A 69 2.78 -11.19 -2.14
N ARG A 70 3.79 -12.07 -2.22
CA ARG A 70 5.18 -11.71 -1.94
C ARG A 70 5.72 -10.75 -2.98
N ARG A 71 5.47 -11.01 -4.26
CA ARG A 71 5.91 -10.14 -5.37
C ARG A 71 5.27 -8.75 -5.27
N GLY A 72 3.96 -8.69 -5.05
CA GLY A 72 3.20 -7.45 -4.87
C GLY A 72 3.70 -6.64 -3.68
N TYR A 73 3.89 -7.28 -2.53
CA TYR A 73 4.42 -6.63 -1.33
C TYR A 73 5.80 -6.04 -1.57
N ARG A 74 6.75 -6.82 -2.12
CA ARG A 74 8.11 -6.35 -2.41
C ARG A 74 8.13 -5.21 -3.43
N ARG A 75 7.26 -5.24 -4.44
CA ARG A 75 7.13 -4.13 -5.40
C ARG A 75 6.66 -2.85 -4.68
N LYS A 76 5.55 -2.92 -3.93
CA LYS A 76 5.03 -1.78 -3.16
C LYS A 76 6.06 -1.27 -2.16
N GLN A 77 6.72 -2.15 -1.41
CA GLN A 77 7.74 -1.79 -0.44
C GLN A 77 8.87 -0.99 -1.09
N ARG A 78 9.43 -1.46 -2.21
CA ARG A 78 10.52 -0.74 -2.91
C ARG A 78 10.07 0.61 -3.44
N THR A 79 8.87 0.67 -4.02
CA THR A 79 8.37 1.89 -4.66
C THR A 79 7.91 2.93 -3.64
N LEU A 80 7.10 2.56 -2.66
CA LEU A 80 6.53 3.50 -1.69
C LEU A 80 7.58 4.03 -0.71
N ARG A 81 8.61 3.23 -0.37
CA ARG A 81 9.75 3.70 0.44
C ARG A 81 10.62 4.74 -0.25
N GLN A 82 10.48 4.94 -1.56
CA GLN A 82 11.21 5.96 -2.31
C GLN A 82 10.36 7.19 -2.62
N ALA A 83 9.05 7.14 -2.43
CA ALA A 83 8.13 8.23 -2.74
C ALA A 83 7.93 9.17 -1.54
N PRO A 84 7.75 10.49 -1.72
CA PRO A 84 7.55 11.47 -0.64
C PRO A 84 6.11 11.42 -0.07
N ILE A 85 5.73 10.27 0.50
CA ILE A 85 4.37 9.97 0.96
C ILE A 85 4.27 10.09 2.49
N THR A 86 3.24 10.82 2.92
CA THR A 86 2.66 10.74 4.27
C THR A 86 1.36 9.94 4.19
N PHE A 87 1.26 8.88 4.99
CA PHE A 87 0.05 8.05 5.01
C PHE A 87 -0.94 8.60 6.04
N VAL A 88 -2.22 8.57 5.70
CA VAL A 88 -3.30 9.04 6.57
C VAL A 88 -4.29 7.89 6.77
N GLY A 89 -4.42 7.42 8.00
CA GLY A 89 -5.47 6.47 8.36
C GLY A 89 -6.79 7.19 8.67
N ILE A 90 -7.90 6.54 8.32
CA ILE A 90 -9.25 7.08 8.54
C ILE A 90 -9.88 6.66 9.88
N SER A 91 -9.16 5.86 10.66
CA SER A 91 -9.59 5.38 11.98
C SER A 91 -8.39 4.91 12.79
N PRO A 92 -8.52 4.75 14.13
CA PRO A 92 -7.46 4.21 14.97
C PRO A 92 -6.98 2.84 14.51
N TRP A 93 -7.90 2.00 14.00
CA TRP A 93 -7.58 0.68 13.49
C TRP A 93 -6.72 0.75 12.22
N VAL A 94 -7.12 1.55 11.22
CA VAL A 94 -6.33 1.71 9.99
C VAL A 94 -4.96 2.29 10.29
N SER A 95 -4.90 3.36 11.11
CA SER A 95 -3.62 3.98 11.48
C SER A 95 -2.69 3.02 12.22
N ARG A 96 -3.23 2.13 13.06
CA ARG A 96 -2.44 1.06 13.70
C ARG A 96 -1.89 0.07 12.68
N GLU A 97 -2.73 -0.43 11.78
CA GLU A 97 -2.28 -1.39 10.76
C GLU A 97 -1.27 -0.76 9.78
N LEU A 98 -1.44 0.52 9.43
CA LEU A 98 -0.44 1.29 8.70
C LEU A 98 0.88 1.34 9.44
N ARG A 99 0.90 1.64 10.75
CA ARG A 99 2.16 1.69 11.52
C ARG A 99 2.83 0.34 11.68
N ARG A 100 2.07 -0.76 11.67
CA ARG A 100 2.60 -2.12 11.79
C ARG A 100 3.32 -2.62 10.54
N SER A 101 3.01 -2.09 9.36
CA SER A 101 3.58 -2.59 8.11
C SER A 101 5.04 -2.17 7.92
N ALA A 102 5.89 -3.10 7.49
CA ALA A 102 7.25 -2.75 7.10
C ALA A 102 7.34 -1.89 5.83
N ILE A 103 6.25 -1.72 5.07
CA ILE A 103 6.23 -0.81 3.90
C ILE A 103 6.34 0.65 4.34
N THR A 104 5.63 0.99 5.42
CA THR A 104 5.46 2.34 5.98
C THR A 104 6.40 2.61 7.16
N ALA A 105 7.17 1.62 7.61
CA ALA A 105 8.15 1.79 8.68
C ALA A 105 9.09 2.98 8.42
N GLY A 106 9.22 3.87 9.41
CA GLY A 106 10.03 5.09 9.32
C GLY A 106 9.37 6.24 8.52
N ARG A 107 8.09 6.12 8.15
CA ARG A 107 7.31 7.19 7.51
C ARG A 107 6.27 7.78 8.45
N PRO A 108 5.89 9.06 8.27
CA PRO A 108 4.79 9.65 9.02
C PRO A 108 3.47 8.94 8.69
N VAL A 109 2.73 8.62 9.74
CA VAL A 109 1.37 8.07 9.67
C VAL A 109 0.48 8.93 10.55
N GLU A 110 -0.33 9.75 9.90
CA GLU A 110 -1.32 10.62 10.53
C GLU A 110 -2.71 9.97 10.56
N MET A 111 -3.63 10.58 11.29
CA MET A 111 -5.02 10.16 11.33
C MET A 111 -5.93 11.35 11.06
N ILE A 112 -6.78 11.23 10.05
CA ILE A 112 -7.82 12.20 9.73
C ILE A 112 -9.10 11.41 9.52
N TRP A 113 -10.13 11.70 10.32
CA TRP A 113 -11.42 11.02 10.23
C TRP A 113 -12.09 11.31 8.88
N ASN A 114 -12.93 10.37 8.44
CA ASN A 114 -13.82 10.66 7.32
C ASN A 114 -14.81 11.75 7.75
N CYS A 115 -14.89 12.82 6.97
CA CYS A 115 -15.95 13.81 7.12
C CYS A 115 -17.27 13.20 6.67
N ILE A 116 -18.31 13.39 7.48
CA ILE A 116 -19.70 13.16 7.08
C ILE A 116 -20.36 14.53 6.92
N ASP A 117 -21.27 14.64 5.97
CA ASP A 117 -22.12 15.82 5.88
C ASP A 117 -23.20 15.72 6.97
N GLU A 118 -23.27 16.75 7.81
CA GLU A 118 -24.25 16.84 8.89
C GLU A 118 -25.51 17.62 8.47
N GLN A 119 -25.50 18.23 7.28
CA GLN A 119 -26.64 18.96 6.74
C GLN A 119 -27.49 18.01 5.90
N ARG A 120 -28.70 17.72 6.39
CA ARG A 120 -29.75 17.00 5.67
C ARG A 120 -30.63 17.96 4.88
#